data_AF-A0A7J5MYZ8-F1
#
_entry.id   AF-A0A7J5MYZ8-F1
#
_cell.length_a   1.000
_cell.length_b   1.000
_cell.length_c   1.000
_cell.angle_alpha   90.00
_cell.angle_beta   90.00
_cell.angle_gamma   90.00
#
_symmetry.space_group_name_H-M   'P 1'
#
loop_
_entity.id
_entity.type
_entity.pdbx_description
1 polymer ?
#
loop_
_entity_poly.entity_id
_entity_poly.type
_entity_poly.pdbx_seq_one_letter_code
_entity_poly.pdbx_strand_id
1 'polypeptide(L)'
;MTGDRLPVFFLKGVGQGLATALFRKETLTDPLEPMPTVPEWLASYGVTPGDTSAFDRCEADWYALLGRRKRRMDAFLAGAFAGTCVYVALCLGSLVFVGWLVWRLIP
;
A
#
# COMPACT_ATOMS: atom_id res chain seq x y z
N MET A 1 10.20 -19.92 1.68
CA MET A 1 10.75 -18.66 1.11
C MET A 1 9.67 -17.89 0.36
N THR A 2 8.63 -17.44 1.06
CA THR A 2 7.59 -16.55 0.53
C THR A 2 7.99 -15.13 0.93
N GLY A 3 8.94 -14.58 0.17
CA GLY A 3 9.37 -13.19 0.33
C GLY A 3 8.14 -12.30 0.30
N ASP A 4 7.94 -11.60 1.41
CA ASP A 4 6.89 -10.61 1.62
C ASP A 4 6.68 -9.81 0.32
N ARG A 5 5.49 -9.89 -0.28
CA ARG A 5 5.12 -9.18 -1.54
C ARG A 5 5.11 -7.65 -1.39
N LEU A 6 5.77 -7.11 -0.36
CA LEU A 6 6.00 -5.69 -0.09
C LEU A 6 6.40 -4.88 -1.33
N PRO A 7 7.33 -5.32 -2.21
CA PRO A 7 7.66 -4.55 -3.41
C PRO A 7 6.46 -4.40 -4.35
N VAL A 8 5.56 -5.39 -4.42
CA VAL A 8 4.35 -5.32 -5.24
C VAL A 8 3.35 -4.31 -4.65
N PHE A 9 3.17 -4.30 -3.33
CA PHE A 9 2.32 -3.31 -2.66
C PHE A 9 2.88 -1.90 -2.80
N PHE A 10 4.20 -1.73 -2.69
CA PHE A 10 4.88 -0.47 -2.95
C PHE A 10 4.65 0.01 -4.39
N LEU A 11 4.88 -0.83 -5.40
CA LEU A 11 4.67 -0.47 -6.81
C LEU A 11 3.21 -0.13 -7.12
N LYS A 12 2.25 -0.87 -6.54
CA LYS A 12 0.82 -0.51 -6.61
C LYS A 12 0.57 0.87 -6.00
N GLY A 13 1.18 1.14 -4.86
CA GLY A 13 1.16 2.46 -4.22
C GLY A 13 1.66 3.55 -5.17
N VAL A 14 2.84 3.38 -5.77
CA VAL A 14 3.42 4.34 -6.72
C VAL A 14 2.48 4.65 -7.87
N GLY A 15 1.93 3.62 -8.50
CA GLY A 15 0.96 3.78 -9.59
C GLY A 15 -0.29 4.53 -9.15
N GLN A 16 -0.77 4.26 -7.94
CA GLN A 16 -1.95 4.92 -7.40
C GLN A 16 -1.67 6.37 -7.01
N GLY A 17 -0.53 6.67 -6.41
CA GLY A 17 -0.08 8.04 -6.11
C GLY A 17 0.04 8.90 -7.36
N LEU A 18 0.66 8.34 -8.41
CA LEU A 18 0.75 8.98 -9.73
C LEU A 18 -0.64 9.19 -10.33
N ALA A 19 -1.50 8.17 -10.28
CA ALA A 19 -2.87 8.26 -10.80
C ALA A 19 -3.70 9.31 -10.05
N THR A 20 -3.59 9.42 -8.72
CA THR A 20 -4.28 10.43 -7.92
C THR A 20 -3.75 11.84 -8.17
N ALA A 21 -2.46 11.98 -8.47
CA ALA A 21 -1.85 13.27 -8.79
C ALA A 21 -2.23 13.75 -10.21
N LEU A 22 -2.33 12.83 -11.18
CA LEU A 22 -2.70 13.11 -12.56
C LEU A 22 -4.21 13.28 -12.75
N PHE A 23 -4.99 12.36 -12.20
CA PHE A 23 -6.44 12.37 -12.21
C PHE A 23 -6.86 12.54 -10.77
N ARG A 24 -7.51 13.66 -10.42
CA ARG A 24 -8.01 13.91 -9.07
C ARG A 24 -9.01 12.82 -8.68
N LYS A 25 -8.51 11.70 -8.18
CA LYS A 25 -9.26 10.58 -7.63
C LYS A 25 -9.33 10.84 -6.13
N GLU A 26 -10.53 11.13 -5.64
CA GLU A 26 -10.77 11.44 -4.22
C GLU A 26 -10.61 10.22 -3.31
N THR A 27 -10.56 9.00 -3.87
CA THR A 27 -10.55 7.77 -3.10
C THR A 27 -9.33 6.89 -3.39
N LEU A 28 -8.59 6.60 -2.33
CA LEU A 28 -7.54 5.59 -2.31
C LEU A 28 -8.22 4.21 -2.27
N THR A 29 -8.10 3.44 -3.35
CA THR A 29 -8.56 2.04 -3.38
C THR A 29 -7.71 1.21 -2.40
N ASP A 30 -8.38 0.47 -1.51
CA ASP A 30 -7.72 -0.45 -0.57
C ASP A 30 -7.07 -1.60 -1.37
N PRO A 31 -5.74 -1.80 -1.25
CA PRO A 31 -5.03 -2.87 -1.95
C PRO A 31 -5.13 -4.23 -1.24
N LEU A 32 -5.64 -4.29 -0.01
CA LEU A 32 -5.71 -5.51 0.78
C LEU A 32 -6.98 -6.31 0.48
N GLU A 33 -6.88 -7.62 0.67
CA GLU A 33 -8.06 -8.49 0.68
C GLU A 33 -8.99 -8.10 1.85
N PRO A 34 -10.31 -8.30 1.70
CA PRO A 34 -11.27 -7.99 2.77
C PRO A 34 -10.88 -8.70 4.07
N MET A 35 -11.16 -8.05 5.21
CA MET A 35 -10.87 -8.62 6.52
C MET A 35 -11.76 -9.85 6.75
N PRO A 36 -11.20 -11.01 7.17
CA PRO A 36 -12.05 -12.11 7.61
C PRO A 36 -12.84 -11.69 8.85
N THR A 37 -14.09 -12.14 8.95
CA THR A 37 -14.87 -11.87 10.15
C THR A 37 -14.39 -12.75 11.30
N VAL A 38 -14.54 -12.29 12.55
CA VAL A 38 -14.15 -13.07 13.74
C VAL A 38 -14.83 -14.46 13.78
N PRO A 39 -16.13 -14.60 13.45
CA PRO A 39 -16.77 -15.91 13.40
C PRO A 39 -16.19 -16.85 12.34
N GLU A 40 -15.92 -16.36 11.12
CA GLU A 40 -15.30 -17.15 10.06
C GLU A 40 -13.88 -17.57 10.41
N TRP A 41 -13.13 -16.67 11.05
CA TRP A 41 -11.77 -16.95 11.51
C TRP A 41 -11.79 -18.05 12.58
N LEU A 42 -12.63 -17.92 13.61
CA LEU A 42 -12.77 -18.94 14.65
C LEU A 42 -13.25 -20.29 14.10
N ALA A 43 -14.19 -20.27 13.14
CA ALA A 43 -14.66 -21.48 12.47
C ALA A 43 -13.54 -22.21 11.72
N SER A 44 -12.58 -21.48 11.14
CA SER A 44 -11.43 -22.08 10.43
C SER A 44 -10.47 -22.83 11.35
N TYR A 45 -10.43 -22.51 12.65
CA TYR A 45 -9.59 -23.18 13.64
C TYR A 45 -10.32 -24.33 14.38
N GLY A 46 -11.64 -24.49 14.18
CA GLY A 46 -12.40 -25.57 14.81
C GLY A 46 -12.37 -25.52 16.34
N VAL A 47 -12.28 -24.33 16.93
CA VAL A 47 -12.10 -24.15 18.39
C VAL A 47 -13.34 -24.68 19.14
N THR A 48 -13.17 -25.77 19.89
CA THR A 48 -14.19 -26.28 20.80
C THR A 48 -14.03 -25.67 22.20
N PRO A 49 -15.12 -25.42 22.94
CA PRO A 49 -15.04 -24.96 24.33
C PRO A 49 -14.20 -25.92 25.17
N GLY A 50 -13.07 -25.44 25.71
CA GLY A 50 -12.13 -26.22 26.53
C GLY A 50 -10.74 -26.44 25.92
N ASP A 51 -10.54 -26.19 24.62
CA ASP A 51 -9.20 -26.26 24.00
C ASP A 51 -8.51 -24.89 24.01
N THR A 52 -7.93 -24.56 25.16
CA THR A 52 -7.14 -23.32 25.35
C THR A 52 -5.94 -23.24 24.40
N SER A 53 -5.35 -24.38 24.02
CA SER A 53 -4.18 -24.43 23.13
C SER A 53 -4.51 -24.09 21.67
N ALA A 54 -5.72 -24.43 21.22
CA ALA A 54 -6.23 -24.06 19.89
C ALA A 54 -6.62 -22.58 19.87
N PHE A 55 -7.17 -22.07 20.97
CA PHE A 55 -7.49 -20.65 21.11
C PHE A 55 -6.24 -19.77 21.08
N ASP A 56 -5.20 -20.11 21.86
CA ASP A 56 -3.93 -19.36 21.88
C ASP A 56 -3.27 -19.30 20.48
N ARG A 57 -3.32 -20.41 19.73
CA ARG A 57 -2.84 -20.47 18.34
C ARG A 57 -3.66 -19.58 17.41
N CYS A 58 -4.99 -19.63 17.52
CA CYS A 58 -5.90 -18.78 16.77
C CYS A 58 -5.62 -17.28 17.03
N GLU A 59 -5.40 -16.90 18.29
CA GLU A 59 -5.08 -15.53 18.67
C GLU A 59 -3.71 -15.09 18.13
N ALA A 60 -2.68 -15.92 18.28
CA ALA A 60 -1.35 -15.63 17.76
C ALA A 60 -1.35 -15.41 16.24
N ASP A 61 -2.06 -16.26 15.50
CA ASP A 61 -2.18 -16.14 14.04
C ASP A 61 -3.00 -14.92 13.62
N TRP A 62 -4.01 -14.52 14.40
CA TRP A 62 -4.76 -13.30 14.18
C TRP A 62 -3.86 -12.06 14.28
N TYR A 63 -3.04 -11.97 15.32
CA TYR A 63 -2.07 -10.87 15.45
C TYR A 63 -1.01 -10.91 14.34
N ALA A 64 -0.56 -12.09 13.93
CA ALA A 64 0.36 -12.24 12.80
C ALA A 64 -0.27 -11.75 11.48
N LEU A 65 -1.56 -12.02 11.26
CA LEU A 65 -2.32 -11.50 10.11
C LEU A 65 -2.39 -9.98 10.14
N LEU A 66 -2.74 -9.38 11.28
CA LEU A 66 -2.79 -7.93 11.45
C LEU A 66 -1.43 -7.28 11.21
N GLY A 67 -0.36 -7.86 11.75
CA GLY A 67 1.01 -7.39 11.52
C GLY A 67 1.40 -7.43 10.04
N ARG A 68 1.07 -8.52 9.32
CA ARG A 68 1.30 -8.62 7.87
C ARG A 68 0.47 -7.63 7.06
N ARG A 69 -0.78 -7.34 7.46
CA ARG A 69 -1.63 -6.34 6.79
C ARG A 69 -1.06 -4.94 7.00
N LYS A 70 -0.68 -4.59 8.23
CA LYS A 70 -0.06 -3.30 8.56
C LYS A 70 1.18 -3.04 7.72
N ARG A 71 2.14 -3.98 7.69
CA ARG A 71 3.36 -3.83 6.88
C ARG A 71 3.08 -3.63 5.39
N ARG A 72 2.09 -4.34 4.85
CA ARG A 72 1.67 -4.20 3.44
C ARG A 72 1.02 -2.84 3.16
N MET A 73 0.18 -2.35 4.07
CA MET A 73 -0.43 -1.02 3.96
C MET A 73 0.63 0.08 4.06
N ASP A 74 1.55 -0.03 5.02
CA ASP A 74 2.65 0.94 5.18
C ASP A 74 3.51 1.02 3.90
N ALA A 75 3.85 -0.13 3.31
CA ALA A 75 4.58 -0.17 2.04
C ALA A 75 3.78 0.44 0.88
N PHE A 76 2.47 0.22 0.83
CA PHE A 76 1.60 0.82 -0.18
C PHE A 76 1.51 2.34 -0.03
N LEU A 77 1.33 2.85 1.19
CA LEU A 77 1.30 4.29 1.48
C LEU A 77 2.64 4.96 1.16
N ALA A 78 3.76 4.31 1.50
CA ALA A 78 5.09 4.78 1.11
C ALA A 78 5.24 4.84 -0.42
N GLY A 79 4.73 3.85 -1.13
CA GLY A 79 4.66 3.85 -2.59
C GLY A 79 3.84 5.02 -3.14
N ALA A 80 2.64 5.24 -2.60
CA ALA A 80 1.76 6.32 -3.03
C ALA A 80 2.40 7.70 -2.83
N PHE A 81 3.05 7.92 -1.68
CA PHE A 81 3.81 9.13 -1.44
C PHE A 81 4.96 9.30 -2.44
N ALA A 82 5.74 8.25 -2.68
CA ALA A 82 6.83 8.28 -3.66
C ALA A 82 6.32 8.60 -5.08
N GLY A 83 5.20 8.01 -5.50
CA GLY A 83 4.56 8.31 -6.78
C GLY A 83 4.16 9.79 -6.93
N THR A 84 3.61 10.38 -5.86
CA THR A 84 3.30 11.81 -5.82
C THR A 84 4.56 12.68 -5.88
N CYS A 85 5.64 12.32 -5.18
CA CYS A 85 6.91 13.02 -5.26
C CYS A 85 7.52 12.98 -6.67
N VAL A 86 7.45 11.82 -7.35
CA VAL A 86 7.91 11.68 -8.74
C VAL A 86 7.12 12.60 -9.66
N TYR A 87 5.79 12.70 -9.48
CA TYR A 87 4.97 13.63 -10.25
C TYR A 87 5.40 15.09 -10.05
N VAL A 88 5.61 15.51 -8.79
CA VAL A 88 6.09 16.87 -8.47
C VAL A 88 7.45 17.14 -9.09
N ALA A 89 8.39 16.19 -9.02
CA ALA A 89 9.71 16.31 -9.62
C ALA A 89 9.64 16.45 -11.15
N LEU A 90 8.76 15.69 -11.82
CA LEU A 90 8.52 15.80 -13.26
C LEU A 90 7.94 17.18 -13.63
N CYS A 91 6.97 17.68 -12.87
CA CYS A 91 6.40 19.02 -13.08
C CYS A 91 7.47 20.11 -12.95
N LEU A 92 8.26 20.09 -11.86
CA LEU A 92 9.34 21.05 -11.65
C LEU A 92 10.43 20.95 -12.72
N GLY A 93 10.83 19.73 -13.08
CA GLY A 93 11.79 19.48 -14.15
C GLY A 93 11.31 20.03 -15.50
N SER A 94 10.02 19.85 -15.81
CA SER A 94 9.43 20.38 -17.03
C SER A 94 9.43 21.92 -17.07
N LEU A 95 9.15 22.58 -15.95
CA LEU A 95 9.20 24.05 -15.84
C LEU A 95 10.63 24.58 -16.02
N VAL A 96 11.63 23.96 -15.38
CA VAL A 96 13.04 24.34 -15.55
C VAL A 96 13.47 24.13 -17.00
N PHE A 97 13.08 23.01 -17.61
CA PHE A 97 13.41 22.71 -18.99
C PHE A 97 12.81 23.73 -19.96
N VAL A 98 11.52 24.06 -19.79
CA VAL A 98 10.85 25.09 -20.61
C VAL A 98 11.50 26.46 -20.40
N GLY A 99 11.78 26.86 -19.16
CA GLY A 99 12.45 28.13 -18.85
C GLY A 99 13.83 28.23 -19.48
N TRP A 100 14.62 27.15 -19.40
CA TRP A 100 15.92 27.05 -20.05
C TRP A 100 15.82 27.15 -21.57
N LEU A 101 14.83 26.47 -22.16
CA LEU A 101 14.61 26.45 -23.60
C LEU A 101 14.20 27.84 -24.11
N VAL A 102 13.34 28.56 -23.36
CA VAL A 102 12.96 29.95 -23.64
C VAL A 102 14.17 30.87 -23.55
N TRP A 103 14.97 30.80 -22.47
CA TRP A 103 16.18 31.61 -22.33
C TRP A 103 17.17 31.39 -23.47
N ARG A 104 17.30 30.15 -23.96
CA ARG A 104 18.17 29.81 -25.10
C ARG A 104 17.63 30.33 -26.44
N LEU A 105 16.32 30.41 -26.61
CA LEU A 105 15.67 30.82 -27.87
C LEU A 105 15.49 32.34 -28.01
N ILE A 106 15.57 33.08 -26.90
CA ILE A 106 15.57 34.54 -26.93
C ILE A 106 17.02 35.00 -27.19
N PRO A 107 17.32 35.56 -28.38
CA PRO A 107 18.66 36.05 -28.72
C PRO A 107 19.06 37.30 -27.90
#